data_AF-A0A6I6NE02-F1
#
_entry.id   AF-A0A6I6NE02-F1
#
_cell.length_a   1.000
_cell.length_b   1.000
_cell.length_c   1.000
_cell.angle_alpha   90.00
_cell.angle_beta   90.00
_cell.angle_gamma   90.00
#
_symmetry.space_group_name_H-M   'P 1'
#
loop_
_entity.id
_entity.type
_entity.pdbx_description
1 polymer ?
#
loop_
_entity_poly.entity_id
_entity_poly.type
_entity_poly.pdbx_seq_one_letter_code
_entity_poly.pdbx_strand_id
1 'polypeptide(L)'
;MRRRRVPETAEPSLSGHPASGHPASGQPASGQSASRPPVCAASDDRAPADLREAYVLLQRRGQPPAVRRWALEYVHGRLGRARVRMSGPGMPLPDSWPADGLRPWLSEQHDRPAAEFERGSDTGLPSREQLVESTLQLAPLTMIDGAWLQGFTDYQLASSDIGHSLFETYWDELGNGRPDLNHPLIYRHLVTEMGVDLPPTGSAEFARWPGFKDRSFELPVFWLAIGRFPQTFQPEVLGLNLAMELSGVGGSYRRARLALREHGFSTRFVDLHNTIDNVATGHSAWAADAIDAFMSALAAGSGTETREAAWRRVREGYRSLDPPTGAHAWLADRRARRRHRKR
;
A
#
# COMPACT_ATOMS: atom_id res chain seq x y z
N MET A 1 58.47 3.25 35.53
CA MET A 1 57.20 3.60 34.84
C MET A 1 56.35 2.33 34.75
N ARG A 2 55.35 2.16 35.63
CA ARG A 2 53.88 2.18 35.35
C ARG A 2 53.48 1.18 34.23
N ARG A 3 52.57 0.21 34.39
CA ARG A 3 51.23 0.17 35.04
C ARG A 3 50.87 -1.29 35.44
N ARG A 4 50.54 -1.55 36.71
CA ARG A 4 49.20 -1.82 37.32
C ARG A 4 48.44 -3.08 36.86
N ARG A 5 48.36 -4.06 37.78
CA ARG A 5 47.45 -5.21 37.90
C ARG A 5 45.99 -4.80 38.13
N VAL A 6 45.05 -5.68 37.78
CA VAL A 6 43.82 -5.96 38.55
C VAL A 6 43.59 -7.50 38.53
N PRO A 7 43.18 -8.14 39.65
CA PRO A 7 43.23 -9.58 39.83
C PRO A 7 41.86 -10.28 39.70
N GLU A 8 41.96 -11.60 39.55
CA GLU A 8 40.95 -12.65 39.57
C GLU A 8 40.63 -13.07 41.02
N THR A 9 39.35 -13.17 41.39
CA THR A 9 38.84 -13.84 42.61
C THR A 9 37.41 -14.29 42.34
N ALA A 10 37.14 -15.60 42.20
CA ALA A 10 36.85 -16.59 43.24
C ALA A 10 35.37 -16.59 43.69
N GLU A 11 34.68 -17.69 43.39
CA GLU A 11 33.37 -18.07 43.93
C GLU A 11 33.43 -18.33 45.44
N PRO A 12 32.26 -18.31 46.10
CA PRO A 12 32.00 -19.33 47.11
C PRO A 12 30.65 -20.02 46.89
N SER A 13 30.70 -21.34 47.03
CA SER A 13 29.58 -22.25 47.26
C SER A 13 29.18 -22.24 48.74
N LEU A 14 27.90 -22.50 49.05
CA LEU A 14 27.45 -23.60 49.93
C LEU A 14 25.95 -23.49 50.30
N SER A 15 25.22 -24.52 49.85
CA SER A 15 24.17 -25.31 50.54
C SER A 15 23.38 -24.74 51.73
N GLY A 16 22.05 -24.90 51.64
CA GLY A 16 21.14 -24.99 52.80
C GLY A 16 19.68 -25.17 52.39
N HIS A 17 19.15 -26.39 52.50
CA HIS A 17 17.71 -26.67 52.64
C HIS A 17 17.47 -27.10 54.09
N PRO A 18 16.33 -26.71 54.71
CA PRO A 18 15.21 -27.67 54.72
C PRO A 18 13.77 -27.10 54.78
N ALA A 19 12.84 -27.98 54.40
CA ALA A 19 11.49 -28.23 54.94
C ALA A 19 10.34 -27.19 54.79
N SER A 20 9.39 -27.58 53.92
CA SER A 20 7.93 -27.63 54.10
C SER A 20 7.19 -26.46 54.77
N GLY A 21 6.40 -25.76 53.96
CA GLY A 21 5.22 -25.03 54.39
C GLY A 21 4.30 -24.81 53.18
N HIS A 22 3.15 -25.49 53.14
CA HIS A 22 2.06 -25.18 52.22
C HIS A 22 1.42 -23.84 52.61
N PRO A 23 1.27 -22.86 51.69
CA PRO A 23 0.25 -21.84 51.83
C PRO A 23 -1.03 -22.31 51.15
N ALA A 24 -2.13 -22.00 51.82
CA ALA A 24 -3.49 -22.38 51.50
C ALA A 24 -3.93 -21.96 50.09
N SER A 25 -4.80 -22.79 49.52
CA SER A 25 -5.63 -22.52 48.34
C SER A 25 -6.43 -21.22 48.54
N GLY A 26 -5.91 -20.11 48.01
CA GLY A 26 -6.68 -18.90 47.82
C GLY A 26 -7.72 -19.14 46.74
N GLN A 27 -9.00 -19.00 47.10
CA GLN A 27 -10.10 -18.95 46.14
C GLN A 27 -9.81 -17.87 45.09
N PRO A 28 -9.97 -18.14 43.78
CA PRO A 28 -9.92 -17.07 42.81
C PRO A 28 -11.12 -16.15 43.08
N ALA A 29 -10.82 -14.90 43.41
CA ALA A 29 -11.80 -13.83 43.43
C ALA A 29 -12.57 -13.87 42.11
N SER A 30 -13.90 -13.87 42.20
CA SER A 30 -14.83 -13.82 41.07
C SER A 30 -14.58 -12.53 40.29
N GLY A 31 -13.60 -12.57 39.39
CA GLY A 31 -13.38 -11.56 38.38
C GLY A 31 -14.62 -11.54 37.50
N GLN A 32 -15.30 -10.40 37.50
CA GLN A 32 -16.38 -10.11 36.56
C GLN A 32 -15.87 -10.54 35.17
N SER A 33 -16.55 -11.54 34.61
CA SER A 33 -16.32 -12.00 33.25
C SER A 33 -16.38 -10.77 32.35
N ALA A 34 -15.22 -10.27 31.92
CA ALA A 34 -15.12 -9.29 30.86
C ALA A 34 -15.87 -9.90 29.69
N SER A 35 -17.07 -9.36 29.43
CA SER A 35 -17.95 -9.81 28.37
C SER A 35 -17.12 -9.90 27.11
N ARG A 36 -17.02 -11.10 26.52
CA ARG A 36 -16.53 -11.25 25.14
C ARG A 36 -17.23 -10.16 24.32
N PRO A 37 -16.50 -9.35 23.53
CA PRO A 37 -17.16 -8.42 22.63
C PRO A 37 -18.19 -9.23 21.84
N PRO A 38 -19.41 -8.68 21.65
CA PRO A 38 -20.47 -9.41 20.99
C PRO A 38 -19.90 -9.92 19.67
N VAL A 39 -20.01 -11.24 19.45
CA VAL A 39 -19.75 -11.84 18.15
C VAL A 39 -20.55 -11.00 17.16
N CYS A 40 -19.85 -10.30 16.26
CA CYS A 40 -20.46 -9.35 15.33
C CYS A 40 -21.77 -9.94 14.82
N ALA A 41 -22.88 -9.25 15.13
CA ALA A 41 -24.20 -9.60 14.60
C ALA A 41 -24.02 -9.94 13.12
N ALA A 42 -24.51 -11.11 12.71
CA ALA A 42 -24.34 -11.65 11.37
C ALA A 42 -24.55 -10.51 10.36
N SER A 43 -23.45 -10.03 9.77
CA SER A 43 -23.56 -9.07 8.68
C SER A 43 -24.33 -9.79 7.59
N ASP A 44 -25.47 -9.25 7.16
CA ASP A 44 -26.14 -9.72 5.96
C ASP A 44 -25.07 -9.94 4.88
N ASP A 45 -24.95 -11.19 4.37
CA ASP A 45 -23.99 -11.54 3.33
C ASP A 45 -24.41 -10.88 2.01
N ARG A 46 -24.22 -9.56 1.94
CA ARG A 46 -24.56 -8.72 0.80
C ARG A 46 -23.35 -7.98 0.27
N ALA A 47 -23.41 -7.65 -1.00
CA ALA A 47 -22.43 -6.76 -1.60
C ALA A 47 -22.54 -5.35 -0.97
N PRO A 48 -21.43 -4.60 -0.92
CA PRO A 48 -21.47 -3.17 -0.60
C PRO A 48 -22.43 -2.43 -1.56
N ALA A 49 -23.22 -1.51 -1.02
CA ALA A 49 -24.16 -0.69 -1.78
C ALA A 49 -23.44 0.34 -2.65
N ASP A 50 -22.30 0.85 -2.19
CA ASP A 50 -21.48 1.85 -2.87
C ASP A 50 -19.99 1.74 -2.49
N LEU A 51 -19.16 2.61 -3.08
CA LEU A 51 -17.71 2.63 -2.84
C LEU A 51 -17.35 3.04 -1.40
N ARG A 52 -18.15 3.89 -0.76
CA ARG A 52 -17.89 4.36 0.61
C ARG A 52 -18.11 3.23 1.62
N GLU A 53 -19.17 2.45 1.42
CA GLU A 53 -19.39 1.24 2.20
C GLU A 53 -18.30 0.20 1.93
N ALA A 54 -17.92 0.00 0.65
CA ALA A 54 -16.84 -0.91 0.29
C ALA A 54 -15.51 -0.54 0.97
N TYR A 55 -15.17 0.75 1.02
CA TYR A 55 -13.97 1.27 1.67
C TYR A 55 -13.87 0.88 3.15
N VAL A 56 -14.99 0.96 3.89
CA VAL A 56 -15.04 0.56 5.30
C VAL A 56 -14.97 -0.95 5.44
N LEU A 57 -15.77 -1.69 4.66
CA LEU A 57 -15.84 -3.15 4.75
C LEU A 57 -14.49 -3.80 4.41
N LEU A 58 -13.80 -3.29 3.38
CA LEU A 58 -12.51 -3.83 2.91
C LEU A 58 -11.32 -3.51 3.81
N GLN A 59 -11.47 -2.68 4.85
CA GLN A 59 -10.45 -2.50 5.88
C GLN A 59 -10.59 -3.50 7.04
N ARG A 60 -11.74 -4.18 7.17
CA ARG A 60 -11.97 -5.16 8.24
C ARG A 60 -11.12 -6.42 8.04
N ARG A 61 -10.68 -7.05 9.13
CA ARG A 61 -9.90 -8.29 9.07
C ARG A 61 -10.64 -9.41 8.33
N GLY A 62 -11.90 -9.64 8.69
CA GLY A 62 -12.77 -10.62 8.03
C GLY A 62 -13.57 -10.01 6.88
N GLN A 63 -13.74 -10.77 5.80
CA GLN A 63 -14.52 -10.37 4.63
C GLN A 63 -15.70 -11.35 4.42
N PRO A 64 -16.96 -10.90 4.53
CA PRO A 64 -18.10 -11.72 4.16
C PRO A 64 -17.97 -12.20 2.70
N PRO A 65 -18.46 -13.41 2.37
CA PRO A 65 -18.37 -13.97 1.02
C PRO A 65 -18.86 -13.02 -0.09
N ALA A 66 -19.94 -12.28 0.13
CA ALA A 66 -20.47 -11.31 -0.83
C ALA A 66 -19.55 -10.11 -1.06
N VAL A 67 -18.92 -9.59 0.00
CA VAL A 67 -17.92 -8.51 -0.11
C VAL A 67 -16.69 -9.02 -0.87
N ARG A 68 -16.24 -10.25 -0.57
CA ARG A 68 -15.12 -10.88 -1.28
C ARG A 68 -15.42 -11.06 -2.78
N ARG A 69 -16.61 -11.56 -3.14
CA ARG A 69 -17.06 -11.67 -4.55
C ARG A 69 -17.11 -10.31 -5.23
N TRP A 70 -17.68 -9.31 -4.56
CA TRP A 70 -17.75 -7.95 -5.08
C TRP A 70 -16.36 -7.34 -5.31
N ALA A 71 -15.42 -7.55 -4.39
CA ALA A 71 -14.05 -7.07 -4.51
C ALA A 71 -13.32 -7.69 -5.72
N LEU A 72 -13.47 -9.00 -5.94
CA LEU A 72 -12.94 -9.66 -7.14
C LEU A 72 -13.50 -9.06 -8.43
N GLU A 73 -14.82 -8.85 -8.49
CA GLU A 73 -15.45 -8.19 -9.63
C GLU A 73 -14.90 -6.78 -9.83
N TYR A 74 -14.73 -6.02 -8.75
CA TYR A 74 -14.21 -4.66 -8.80
C TYR A 74 -12.79 -4.59 -9.36
N VAL A 75 -11.90 -5.48 -8.89
CA VAL A 75 -10.53 -5.61 -9.41
C VAL A 75 -10.53 -5.96 -10.90
N HIS A 76 -11.31 -6.95 -11.31
CA HIS A 76 -11.41 -7.31 -12.73
C HIS A 76 -11.93 -6.17 -13.60
N GLY A 77 -12.90 -5.39 -13.12
CA GLY A 77 -13.38 -4.21 -13.82
C GLY A 77 -12.26 -3.20 -14.06
N ARG A 78 -11.50 -2.89 -13.02
CA ARG A 78 -10.38 -1.94 -13.10
C ARG A 78 -9.26 -2.43 -14.01
N LEU A 79 -8.84 -3.69 -13.90
CA LEU A 79 -7.85 -4.29 -14.81
C LEU A 79 -8.37 -4.35 -16.25
N GLY A 80 -9.68 -4.54 -16.44
CA GLY A 80 -10.34 -4.42 -17.74
C GLY A 80 -10.13 -3.05 -18.39
N ARG A 81 -10.22 -1.96 -17.61
CA ARG A 81 -9.89 -0.60 -18.09
C ARG A 81 -8.40 -0.48 -18.44
N ALA A 82 -7.53 -0.97 -17.57
CA ALA A 82 -6.07 -0.90 -17.75
C ALA A 82 -5.59 -1.58 -19.05
N ARG A 83 -6.30 -2.60 -19.55
CA ARG A 83 -5.99 -3.28 -20.82
C ARG A 83 -6.31 -2.45 -22.08
N VAL A 84 -7.15 -1.42 -22.00
CA VAL A 84 -7.62 -0.68 -23.19
C VAL A 84 -6.48 0.09 -23.85
N ARG A 85 -6.08 -0.30 -25.07
CA ARG A 85 -4.97 0.34 -25.81
C ARG A 85 -3.65 0.36 -25.02
N MET A 86 -3.31 -0.77 -24.39
CA MET A 86 -2.10 -0.91 -23.58
C MET A 86 -0.81 -0.91 -24.41
N SER A 87 -0.86 -1.36 -25.67
CA SER A 87 0.30 -1.43 -26.57
C SER A 87 0.62 -0.09 -27.25
N GLY A 88 0.77 0.99 -26.49
CA GLY A 88 1.02 2.34 -27.03
C GLY A 88 1.82 3.24 -26.09
N PRO A 89 2.08 4.51 -26.47
CA PRO A 89 2.99 5.41 -25.77
C PRO A 89 2.57 5.76 -24.33
N GLY A 90 1.34 5.44 -23.93
CA GLY A 90 0.86 5.58 -22.55
C GLY A 90 1.20 4.40 -21.64
N MET A 91 2.04 3.46 -22.08
CA MET A 91 2.55 2.34 -21.28
C MET A 91 4.07 2.43 -21.21
N PRO A 92 4.65 2.88 -20.07
CA PRO A 92 6.08 3.14 -19.98
C PRO A 92 6.92 1.87 -19.83
N LEU A 93 6.33 0.78 -19.30
CA LEU A 93 7.03 -0.50 -19.21
C LEU A 93 7.23 -1.14 -20.60
N PRO A 94 8.39 -1.80 -20.83
CA PRO A 94 8.70 -2.49 -22.09
C PRO A 94 7.65 -3.52 -22.51
N ASP A 95 7.57 -3.80 -23.82
CA ASP A 95 6.59 -4.75 -24.35
C ASP A 95 6.82 -6.19 -23.89
N SER A 96 8.09 -6.59 -23.79
CA SER A 96 8.56 -7.85 -23.20
C SER A 96 9.42 -7.56 -21.97
N TRP A 97 9.45 -8.51 -21.03
CA TRP A 97 10.33 -8.40 -19.87
C TRP A 97 11.80 -8.37 -20.35
N PRO A 98 12.60 -7.35 -19.96
CA PRO A 98 13.98 -7.23 -20.43
C PRO A 98 14.85 -8.38 -19.96
N ALA A 99 15.82 -8.79 -20.78
CA ALA A 99 16.75 -9.87 -20.43
C ALA A 99 17.64 -9.53 -19.22
N ASP A 100 17.99 -8.25 -19.07
CA ASP A 100 18.85 -7.73 -17.99
C ASP A 100 18.05 -7.26 -16.76
N GLY A 101 16.74 -7.56 -16.71
CA GLY A 101 15.83 -7.11 -15.65
C GLY A 101 15.39 -5.64 -15.80
N LEU A 102 14.72 -5.10 -14.79
CA LEU A 102 14.13 -3.77 -14.81
C LEU A 102 15.03 -2.65 -14.32
N ARG A 103 16.17 -2.95 -13.69
CA ARG A 103 17.09 -1.92 -13.17
C ARG A 103 17.60 -0.92 -14.22
N PRO A 104 17.98 -1.33 -15.45
CA PRO A 104 18.34 -0.39 -16.50
C PRO A 104 17.17 0.55 -16.87
N TRP A 105 15.97 -0.01 -17.08
CA TRP A 105 14.77 0.77 -17.40
C TRP A 105 14.39 1.74 -16.26
N LEU A 106 14.55 1.30 -15.00
CA LEU A 106 14.26 2.11 -13.82
C LEU A 106 15.17 3.34 -13.73
N SER A 107 16.46 3.16 -14.04
CA SER A 107 17.43 4.26 -14.10
C SER A 107 17.02 5.31 -15.15
N GLU A 108 16.55 4.89 -16.32
CA GLU A 108 16.06 5.81 -17.36
C GLU A 108 14.81 6.58 -16.90
N GLN A 109 13.95 5.97 -16.06
CA GLN A 109 12.78 6.68 -15.52
C GLN A 109 13.15 7.76 -14.50
N HIS A 110 14.29 7.67 -13.83
CA HIS A 110 14.74 8.70 -12.87
C HIS A 110 15.16 10.01 -13.52
N ASP A 111 15.66 9.96 -14.76
CA ASP A 111 16.18 11.15 -15.46
C ASP A 111 15.06 11.96 -16.14
N ARG A 112 13.89 11.36 -16.32
CA ARG A 112 12.72 11.96 -17.01
C ARG A 112 11.96 13.03 -16.20
N PRO A 113 11.77 12.94 -14.87
CA PRO A 113 11.06 13.91 -14.04
C PRO A 113 11.71 15.29 -13.94
N ALA A 114 13.01 15.43 -14.23
CA ALA A 114 13.63 16.76 -14.35
C ALA A 114 12.95 17.58 -15.44
N ALA A 115 12.71 16.96 -16.60
CA ALA A 115 12.06 17.61 -17.74
C ALA A 115 10.55 17.84 -17.53
N GLU A 116 9.86 17.03 -16.72
CA GLU A 116 8.46 17.25 -16.36
C GLU A 116 8.27 18.38 -15.35
N PHE A 117 9.19 18.50 -14.37
CA PHE A 117 9.22 19.61 -13.44
C PHE A 117 9.45 20.95 -14.16
N GLU A 118 10.37 20.99 -15.13
CA GLU A 118 10.61 22.18 -15.98
C GLU A 118 9.42 22.54 -16.87
N ARG A 119 8.64 21.56 -17.35
CA ARG A 119 7.40 21.83 -18.10
C ARG A 119 6.26 22.31 -17.19
N GLY A 120 6.23 21.84 -15.95
CA GLY A 120 5.23 22.19 -14.94
C GLY A 120 5.49 23.51 -14.22
N SER A 121 6.72 24.04 -14.27
CA SER A 121 7.06 25.34 -13.67
C SER A 121 6.38 26.53 -14.35
N ASP A 122 5.95 26.38 -15.61
CA ASP A 122 5.18 27.40 -16.34
C ASP A 122 3.73 27.48 -15.83
N THR A 123 3.21 26.42 -15.21
CA THR A 123 1.92 26.44 -14.51
C THR A 123 2.13 26.86 -13.06
N GLY A 124 1.70 28.09 -12.72
CA GLY A 124 1.78 28.63 -11.37
C GLY A 124 1.29 27.67 -10.27
N LEU A 125 1.78 27.88 -9.04
CA LEU A 125 1.37 27.07 -7.89
C LEU A 125 -0.15 27.18 -7.65
N PRO A 126 -0.82 26.12 -7.16
CA PRO A 126 -2.25 26.17 -6.85
C PRO A 126 -2.54 27.23 -5.77
N SER A 127 -3.75 27.78 -5.79
CA SER A 127 -4.23 28.61 -4.68
C SER A 127 -4.31 27.79 -3.39
N ARG A 128 -4.37 28.47 -2.24
CA ARG A 128 -4.50 27.81 -0.94
C ARG A 128 -5.74 26.91 -0.89
N GLU A 129 -6.86 27.39 -1.41
CA GLU A 129 -8.14 26.67 -1.45
C GLU A 129 -8.04 25.43 -2.34
N GLN A 130 -7.38 25.56 -3.50
CA GLN A 130 -7.16 24.43 -4.41
C GLN A 130 -6.25 23.36 -3.79
N LEU A 131 -5.22 23.78 -3.05
CA LEU A 131 -4.32 22.88 -2.34
C LEU A 131 -5.04 22.16 -1.18
N VAL A 132 -5.83 22.89 -0.39
CA VAL A 132 -6.62 22.29 0.71
C VAL A 132 -7.61 21.29 0.14
N GLU A 133 -8.37 21.67 -0.89
CA GLU A 133 -9.33 20.77 -1.53
C GLU A 133 -8.65 19.52 -2.12
N SER A 134 -7.54 19.66 -2.85
CA SER A 134 -6.85 18.49 -3.42
C SER A 134 -6.29 17.56 -2.33
N THR A 135 -5.74 18.12 -1.25
CA THR A 135 -5.23 17.36 -0.10
C THR A 135 -6.36 16.61 0.60
N LEU A 136 -7.52 17.27 0.79
CA LEU A 136 -8.70 16.62 1.36
C LEU A 136 -9.22 15.49 0.46
N GLN A 137 -9.34 15.71 -0.85
CA GLN A 137 -9.83 14.66 -1.76
C GLN A 137 -8.87 13.47 -1.87
N LEU A 138 -7.58 13.65 -1.58
CA LEU A 138 -6.59 12.56 -1.52
C LEU A 138 -6.60 11.80 -0.19
N ALA A 139 -7.18 12.35 0.88
CA ALA A 139 -7.14 11.73 2.21
C ALA A 139 -7.64 10.27 2.26
N PRO A 140 -8.75 9.86 1.58
CA PRO A 140 -9.18 8.47 1.58
C PRO A 140 -8.13 7.50 1.02
N LEU A 141 -7.27 7.98 0.11
CA LEU A 141 -6.18 7.22 -0.47
C LEU A 141 -4.96 7.19 0.45
N THR A 142 -4.45 8.37 0.82
CA THR A 142 -3.20 8.47 1.57
C THR A 142 -3.31 7.92 2.99
N MET A 143 -4.51 7.93 3.59
CA MET A 143 -4.70 7.35 4.92
C MET A 143 -4.72 5.81 4.95
N ILE A 144 -4.69 5.15 3.80
CA ILE A 144 -4.56 3.69 3.67
C ILE A 144 -3.26 3.31 2.95
N ASP A 145 -2.22 4.13 3.07
CA ASP A 145 -0.97 3.90 2.34
C ASP A 145 -0.41 2.48 2.57
N GLY A 146 0.15 1.91 1.51
CA GLY A 146 0.57 0.52 1.46
C GLY A 146 -0.55 -0.53 1.41
N ALA A 147 -1.84 -0.20 1.51
CA ALA A 147 -2.90 -1.21 1.64
C ALA A 147 -3.04 -2.18 0.46
N TRP A 148 -2.49 -1.87 -0.72
CA TRP A 148 -2.41 -2.83 -1.84
C TRP A 148 -1.46 -4.01 -1.55
N LEU A 149 -0.56 -3.85 -0.59
CA LEU A 149 0.42 -4.84 -0.14
C LEU A 149 -0.02 -5.60 1.10
N GLN A 150 -1.18 -5.27 1.70
CA GLN A 150 -1.63 -5.88 2.97
C GLN A 150 -1.64 -7.42 2.95
N GLY A 151 -1.83 -8.04 1.78
CA GLY A 151 -1.80 -9.49 1.61
C GLY A 151 -0.43 -10.13 1.88
N PHE A 152 0.66 -9.37 1.74
CA PHE A 152 2.03 -9.79 2.04
C PHE A 152 2.38 -9.69 3.53
N THR A 153 1.39 -9.48 4.40
CA THR A 153 1.54 -9.68 5.85
C THR A 153 1.36 -11.14 6.28
N ASP A 154 0.89 -12.01 5.38
CA ASP A 154 0.94 -13.45 5.59
C ASP A 154 2.40 -13.93 5.64
N TYR A 155 2.75 -14.73 6.64
CA TYR A 155 4.13 -15.10 6.91
C TYR A 155 4.81 -15.82 5.74
N GLN A 156 4.09 -16.66 4.98
CA GLN A 156 4.66 -17.39 3.85
C GLN A 156 4.96 -16.47 2.68
N LEU A 157 4.08 -15.49 2.45
CA LEU A 157 4.28 -14.48 1.41
C LEU A 157 5.38 -13.49 1.82
N ALA A 158 5.33 -12.98 3.05
CA ALA A 158 6.29 -12.03 3.60
C ALA A 158 7.73 -12.56 3.61
N SER A 159 7.93 -13.86 3.83
CA SER A 159 9.25 -14.47 3.89
C SER A 159 9.75 -15.00 2.54
N SER A 160 9.01 -14.78 1.44
CA SER A 160 9.41 -15.25 0.11
C SER A 160 10.34 -14.25 -0.59
N ASP A 161 11.16 -14.73 -1.53
CA ASP A 161 12.08 -13.89 -2.32
C ASP A 161 11.37 -12.75 -3.08
N ILE A 162 10.07 -12.93 -3.37
CA ILE A 162 9.24 -11.94 -4.05
C ILE A 162 8.56 -11.00 -3.04
N GLY A 163 8.04 -11.56 -1.94
CA GLY A 163 7.16 -10.86 -1.02
C GLY A 163 7.86 -10.13 0.12
N HIS A 164 9.13 -10.44 0.40
CA HIS A 164 9.91 -9.77 1.44
C HIS A 164 9.98 -8.26 1.21
N SER A 165 10.42 -7.83 0.03
CA SER A 165 10.49 -6.41 -0.32
C SER A 165 9.12 -5.71 -0.32
N LEU A 166 8.05 -6.42 -0.70
CA LEU A 166 6.67 -5.89 -0.63
C LEU A 166 6.20 -5.70 0.82
N PHE A 167 6.58 -6.62 1.70
CA PHE A 167 6.32 -6.48 3.13
C PHE A 167 7.14 -5.33 3.74
N GLU A 168 8.40 -5.17 3.35
CA GLU A 168 9.25 -4.06 3.81
C GLU A 168 8.68 -2.70 3.39
N THR A 169 8.29 -2.52 2.12
CA THR A 169 7.56 -1.33 1.67
C THR A 169 6.31 -1.11 2.53
N TYR A 170 5.46 -2.13 2.69
CA TYR A 170 4.25 -2.02 3.53
C TYR A 170 4.56 -1.58 4.97
N TRP A 171 5.64 -2.08 5.55
CA TRP A 171 6.03 -1.76 6.92
C TRP A 171 6.60 -0.33 7.05
N ASP A 172 7.34 0.13 6.05
CA ASP A 172 7.79 1.52 5.91
C ASP A 172 6.59 2.48 5.84
N GLU A 173 5.55 2.16 5.04
CA GLU A 173 4.31 2.96 4.94
C GLU A 173 3.60 3.14 6.29
N LEU A 174 3.67 2.10 7.13
CA LEU A 174 3.15 2.14 8.50
C LEU A 174 4.10 2.81 9.50
N GLY A 175 5.25 3.28 9.04
CA GLY A 175 6.25 4.00 9.83
C GLY A 175 7.14 3.10 10.66
N ASN A 176 7.27 1.82 10.35
CA ASN A 176 8.14 0.89 11.09
C ASN A 176 7.88 0.83 12.60
N GLY A 177 6.61 0.97 13.01
CA GLY A 177 6.23 1.02 14.43
C GLY A 177 6.54 2.35 15.12
N ARG A 178 7.00 3.35 14.38
CA ARG A 178 7.25 4.71 14.86
C ARG A 178 6.15 5.67 14.39
N PRO A 179 5.33 6.22 15.31
CA PRO A 179 4.24 7.14 14.93
C PRO A 179 4.71 8.38 14.16
N ASP A 180 5.95 8.81 14.39
CA ASP A 180 6.55 9.96 13.71
C ASP A 180 7.02 9.64 12.28
N LEU A 181 7.02 8.37 11.88
CA LEU A 181 7.27 7.94 10.51
C LEU A 181 6.02 7.36 9.85
N ASN A 182 4.88 7.26 10.55
CA ASN A 182 3.68 6.64 10.00
C ASN A 182 3.01 7.59 8.97
N HIS A 183 2.95 7.16 7.71
CA HIS A 183 2.49 8.01 6.61
C HIS A 183 1.04 8.48 6.80
N PRO A 184 0.06 7.60 7.13
CA PRO A 184 -1.30 8.03 7.44
C PRO A 184 -1.39 9.06 8.59
N LEU A 185 -0.61 8.91 9.66
CA LEU A 185 -0.62 9.86 10.78
C LEU A 185 -0.01 11.20 10.38
N ILE A 186 1.11 11.20 9.64
CA ILE A 186 1.72 12.42 9.11
C ILE A 186 0.73 13.17 8.22
N TYR A 187 0.06 12.47 7.30
CA TYR A 187 -0.92 13.07 6.40
C TYR A 187 -2.16 13.59 7.16
N ARG A 188 -2.62 12.85 8.18
CA ARG A 188 -3.71 13.30 9.05
C ARG A 188 -3.38 14.61 9.74
N HIS A 189 -2.17 14.77 10.28
CA HIS A 189 -1.74 16.05 10.86
C HIS A 189 -1.73 17.19 9.84
N LEU A 190 -1.29 16.93 8.59
CA LEU A 190 -1.37 17.93 7.52
C LEU A 190 -2.82 18.38 7.26
N VAL A 191 -3.76 17.44 7.21
CA VAL A 191 -5.18 17.77 7.04
C VAL A 191 -5.73 18.58 8.23
N THR A 192 -5.28 18.27 9.45
CA THR A 192 -5.61 19.06 10.65
C THR A 192 -5.03 20.48 10.59
N GLU A 193 -3.79 20.66 10.11
CA GLU A 193 -3.19 21.99 9.87
C GLU A 193 -3.99 22.81 8.86
N MET A 194 -4.66 22.14 7.91
CA MET A 194 -5.59 22.77 6.96
C MET A 194 -6.95 23.13 7.57
N GLY A 195 -7.16 22.86 8.86
CA GLY A 195 -8.37 23.21 9.60
C GLY A 195 -9.49 22.16 9.50
N VAL A 196 -9.18 20.93 9.08
CA VAL A 196 -10.18 19.85 8.97
C VAL A 196 -9.80 18.70 9.88
N ASP A 197 -10.70 18.36 10.81
CA ASP A 197 -10.59 17.15 11.61
C ASP A 197 -11.45 16.04 10.99
N LEU A 198 -10.80 14.99 10.50
CA LEU A 198 -11.46 13.87 9.84
C LEU A 198 -11.74 12.75 10.85
N PRO A 199 -12.87 12.03 10.78
CA PRO A 199 -13.11 10.87 11.64
C PRO A 199 -12.04 9.77 11.47
N PRO A 200 -12.03 8.73 12.32
CA PRO A 200 -11.10 7.61 12.18
C PRO A 200 -11.21 6.95 10.79
N THR A 201 -10.08 6.69 10.12
CA THR A 201 -10.05 6.25 8.71
C THR A 201 -10.92 5.03 8.41
N GLY A 202 -10.96 4.05 9.32
CA GLY A 202 -11.76 2.83 9.17
C GLY A 202 -13.24 2.97 9.54
N SER A 203 -13.72 4.17 9.88
CA SER A 203 -15.09 4.41 10.34
C SER A 203 -16.07 4.70 9.20
N ALA A 204 -17.35 4.45 9.46
CA ALA A 204 -18.42 4.88 8.56
C ALA A 204 -18.53 6.41 8.50
N GLU A 205 -18.26 7.12 9.60
CA GLU A 205 -18.28 8.60 9.59
C GLU A 205 -17.23 9.16 8.63
N PHE A 206 -16.02 8.59 8.60
CA PHE A 206 -14.98 9.01 7.66
C PHE A 206 -15.44 8.80 6.21
N ALA A 207 -15.88 7.58 5.88
CA ALA A 207 -16.31 7.27 4.52
C ALA A 207 -17.53 8.09 4.08
N ARG A 208 -18.37 8.55 5.02
CA ARG A 208 -19.55 9.38 4.77
C ARG A 208 -19.32 10.87 5.02
N TRP A 209 -18.09 11.30 5.29
CA TRP A 209 -17.78 12.69 5.51
C TRP A 209 -18.16 13.52 4.27
N PRO A 210 -18.95 14.60 4.43
CA PRO A 210 -19.65 15.26 3.32
C PRO A 210 -18.72 16.01 2.36
N GLY A 211 -17.51 16.38 2.80
CA GLY A 211 -16.57 17.08 1.93
C GLY A 211 -15.85 16.17 0.94
N PHE A 212 -15.95 14.84 1.04
CA PHE A 212 -15.37 13.95 0.03
C PHE A 212 -16.28 13.81 -1.19
N LYS A 213 -15.68 13.76 -2.37
CA LYS A 213 -16.35 13.36 -3.62
C LYS A 213 -16.35 11.83 -3.73
N ASP A 214 -17.37 11.26 -4.37
CA ASP A 214 -17.46 9.79 -4.54
C ASP A 214 -16.26 9.22 -5.32
N ARG A 215 -15.76 9.97 -6.31
CA ARG A 215 -14.57 9.60 -7.09
C ARG A 215 -13.31 9.40 -6.23
N SER A 216 -13.23 10.08 -5.08
CA SER A 216 -12.09 9.97 -4.15
C SER A 216 -11.98 8.58 -3.54
N PHE A 217 -13.04 7.75 -3.63
CA PHE A 217 -13.05 6.38 -3.16
C PHE A 217 -12.72 5.34 -4.26
N GLU A 218 -12.69 5.71 -5.54
CA GLU A 218 -12.46 4.74 -6.64
C GLU A 218 -11.09 4.05 -6.52
N LEU A 219 -10.03 4.84 -6.35
CA LEU A 219 -8.67 4.33 -6.25
C LEU A 219 -8.39 3.60 -4.93
N PRO A 220 -8.72 4.12 -3.73
CA PRO A 220 -8.46 3.40 -2.50
C PRO A 220 -9.26 2.11 -2.36
N VAL A 221 -10.51 2.07 -2.84
CA VAL A 221 -11.30 0.82 -2.82
C VAL A 221 -10.66 -0.24 -3.71
N PHE A 222 -10.03 0.14 -4.82
CA PHE A 222 -9.26 -0.81 -5.61
C PHE A 222 -8.03 -1.32 -4.88
N TRP A 223 -7.24 -0.47 -4.20
CA TRP A 223 -6.07 -0.91 -3.42
C TRP A 223 -6.49 -1.89 -2.33
N LEU A 224 -7.51 -1.53 -1.56
CA LEU A 224 -8.08 -2.39 -0.54
C LEU A 224 -8.62 -3.69 -1.12
N ALA A 225 -9.22 -3.68 -2.32
CA ALA A 225 -9.75 -4.87 -2.96
C ALA A 225 -8.64 -5.78 -3.52
N ILE A 226 -7.68 -5.26 -4.28
CA ILE A 226 -6.62 -6.06 -4.91
C ILE A 226 -5.69 -6.67 -3.86
N GLY A 227 -5.38 -5.93 -2.79
CA GLY A 227 -4.55 -6.41 -1.68
C GLY A 227 -5.17 -7.58 -0.90
N ARG A 228 -6.46 -7.90 -1.11
CA ARG A 228 -7.12 -9.09 -0.53
C ARG A 228 -6.85 -10.38 -1.28
N PHE A 229 -6.24 -10.31 -2.45
CA PHE A 229 -5.98 -11.49 -3.28
C PHE A 229 -4.52 -11.53 -3.78
N PRO A 230 -3.53 -11.49 -2.86
CA PRO A 230 -2.12 -11.39 -3.23
C PRO A 230 -1.64 -12.55 -4.11
N GLN A 231 -2.19 -13.75 -3.93
CA GLN A 231 -1.86 -14.92 -4.76
C GLN A 231 -2.57 -14.89 -6.13
N THR A 232 -3.83 -14.42 -6.17
CA THR A 232 -4.60 -14.37 -7.42
C THR A 232 -4.08 -13.29 -8.33
N PHE A 233 -3.76 -12.11 -7.80
CA PHE A 233 -3.33 -10.93 -8.54
C PHE A 233 -1.85 -10.57 -8.31
N GLN A 234 -1.01 -11.56 -7.96
CA GLN A 234 0.41 -11.30 -7.65
C GLN A 234 1.13 -10.46 -8.72
N PRO A 235 1.03 -10.78 -10.03
CA PRO A 235 1.69 -9.97 -11.05
C PRO A 235 1.12 -8.55 -11.13
N GLU A 236 -0.19 -8.40 -11.00
CA GLU A 236 -0.83 -7.08 -11.04
C GLU A 236 -0.46 -6.24 -9.81
N VAL A 237 -0.32 -6.85 -8.63
CA VAL A 237 0.14 -6.15 -7.42
C VAL A 237 1.58 -5.71 -7.57
N LEU A 238 2.46 -6.55 -8.11
CA LEU A 238 3.85 -6.18 -8.41
C LEU A 238 3.94 -4.98 -9.36
N GLY A 239 3.16 -5.00 -10.44
CA GLY A 239 3.10 -3.88 -11.38
C GLY A 239 2.54 -2.61 -10.75
N LEU A 240 1.45 -2.73 -9.99
CA LEU A 240 0.83 -1.60 -9.27
C LEU A 240 1.82 -1.00 -8.27
N ASN A 241 2.56 -1.83 -7.54
CA ASN A 241 3.60 -1.39 -6.61
C ASN A 241 4.62 -0.53 -7.33
N LEU A 242 5.22 -1.05 -8.41
CA LEU A 242 6.21 -0.29 -9.19
C LEU A 242 5.65 1.05 -9.72
N ALA A 243 4.39 1.06 -10.19
CA ALA A 243 3.76 2.31 -10.64
C ALA A 243 3.59 3.32 -9.50
N MET A 244 3.25 2.85 -8.30
CA MET A 244 3.09 3.69 -7.12
C MET A 244 4.40 4.30 -6.68
N GLU A 245 5.42 3.47 -6.48
CA GLU A 245 6.73 3.93 -6.03
C GLU A 245 7.36 4.92 -7.01
N LEU A 246 7.09 4.77 -8.31
CA LEU A 246 7.56 5.72 -9.33
C LEU A 246 6.73 6.99 -9.43
N SER A 247 5.45 6.97 -9.02
CA SER A 247 4.56 8.15 -9.12
C SER A 247 5.01 9.31 -8.23
N GLY A 248 5.78 9.00 -7.19
CA GLY A 248 6.38 9.93 -6.26
C GLY A 248 7.73 10.51 -6.70
N VAL A 249 8.50 9.80 -7.52
CA VAL A 249 9.89 10.17 -7.78
C VAL A 249 10.02 11.48 -8.55
N GLY A 250 10.67 12.46 -7.93
CA GLY A 250 11.18 13.65 -8.58
C GLY A 250 10.17 14.78 -8.76
N GLY A 251 9.29 14.72 -9.76
CA GLY A 251 8.56 15.90 -10.24
C GLY A 251 7.35 16.30 -9.38
N SER A 252 6.49 15.32 -9.07
CA SER A 252 5.21 15.51 -8.39
C SER A 252 5.40 15.99 -6.94
N TYR A 253 6.24 15.31 -6.16
CA TYR A 253 6.53 15.71 -4.78
C TYR A 253 7.29 17.02 -4.68
N ARG A 254 8.21 17.34 -5.61
CA ARG A 254 8.87 18.66 -5.62
C ARG A 254 7.85 19.79 -5.79
N ARG A 255 6.89 19.65 -6.72
CA ARG A 255 5.85 20.66 -6.93
C ARG A 255 4.87 20.74 -5.74
N ALA A 256 4.47 19.59 -5.19
CA ALA A 256 3.63 19.55 -3.98
C ALA A 256 4.34 20.22 -2.80
N ARG A 257 5.65 19.97 -2.63
CA ARG A 257 6.48 20.60 -1.60
C ARG A 257 6.50 22.12 -1.73
N LEU A 258 6.69 22.65 -2.95
CA LEU A 258 6.67 24.09 -3.20
C LEU A 258 5.31 24.69 -2.84
N ALA A 259 4.20 24.05 -3.28
CA ALA A 259 2.85 24.52 -2.97
C ALA A 259 2.54 24.50 -1.45
N LEU A 260 2.94 23.45 -0.74
CA LEU A 260 2.77 23.36 0.72
C LEU A 260 3.54 24.46 1.45
N ARG A 261 4.81 24.71 1.05
CA ARG A 261 5.62 25.78 1.65
C ARG A 261 5.08 27.17 1.39
N GLU A 262 4.62 27.45 0.17
CA GLU A 262 4.04 28.74 -0.22
C GLU A 262 2.89 29.13 0.72
N HIS A 263 2.05 28.16 1.09
CA HIS A 263 0.88 28.37 1.94
C HIS A 263 1.10 28.06 3.43
N GLY A 264 2.36 27.83 3.84
CA GLY A 264 2.74 27.63 5.24
C GLY A 264 2.34 26.29 5.86
N PHE A 265 2.08 25.26 5.05
CA PHE A 265 1.74 23.91 5.51
C PHE A 265 2.97 23.00 5.63
N SER A 266 2.86 21.97 6.49
CA SER A 266 3.90 20.96 6.64
C SER A 266 4.20 20.24 5.32
N THR A 267 5.50 20.06 5.05
CA THR A 267 6.02 19.30 3.90
C THR A 267 6.44 17.89 4.25
N ARG A 268 6.28 17.49 5.52
CA ARG A 268 6.84 16.24 6.05
C ARG A 268 6.44 15.01 5.25
N PHE A 269 5.18 14.94 4.80
CA PHE A 269 4.68 13.81 4.00
C PHE A 269 5.47 13.66 2.69
N VAL A 270 5.64 14.76 1.93
CA VAL A 270 6.33 14.73 0.63
C VAL A 270 7.86 14.64 0.79
N ASP A 271 8.41 15.18 1.88
CA ASP A 271 9.85 15.10 2.18
C ASP A 271 10.26 13.66 2.56
N LEU A 272 9.39 12.94 3.27
CA LEU A 272 9.59 11.53 3.59
C LEU A 272 9.65 10.67 2.32
N HIS A 273 8.62 10.72 1.48
CA HIS A 273 8.54 9.95 0.24
C HIS A 273 9.65 10.27 -0.76
N ASN A 274 10.07 11.54 -0.87
CA ASN A 274 11.25 11.91 -1.68
C ASN A 274 12.53 11.18 -1.25
N THR A 275 12.62 10.73 0.00
CA THR A 275 13.77 10.01 0.54
C THR A 275 13.65 8.50 0.28
N ILE A 276 12.49 7.91 0.57
CA ILE A 276 12.29 6.47 0.57
C ILE A 276 11.92 5.88 -0.79
N ASP A 277 11.32 6.65 -1.71
CA ASP A 277 10.82 6.12 -3.00
C ASP A 277 11.90 6.07 -4.10
N ASN A 278 13.16 6.33 -3.76
CA ASN A 278 14.24 6.52 -4.75
C ASN A 278 14.56 5.26 -5.57
N VAL A 279 15.05 5.45 -6.80
CA VAL A 279 15.34 4.37 -7.76
C VAL A 279 16.61 3.55 -7.47
N ALA A 280 17.47 4.03 -6.56
CA ALA A 280 18.74 3.39 -6.27
C ALA A 280 18.56 2.29 -5.24
N THR A 281 18.12 2.67 -4.04
CA THR A 281 17.99 1.78 -2.86
C THR A 281 16.64 1.91 -2.17
N GLY A 282 15.70 2.68 -2.74
CA GLY A 282 14.38 2.93 -2.18
C GLY A 282 13.31 1.96 -2.67
N HIS A 283 12.05 2.30 -2.43
CA HIS A 283 10.91 1.43 -2.75
C HIS A 283 10.81 1.15 -4.26
N SER A 284 11.13 2.12 -5.12
CA SER A 284 11.18 1.91 -6.58
C SER A 284 12.17 0.82 -6.98
N ALA A 285 13.34 0.79 -6.32
CA ALA A 285 14.36 -0.24 -6.52
C ALA A 285 13.86 -1.63 -6.08
N TRP A 286 13.26 -1.70 -4.89
CA TRP A 286 12.68 -2.92 -4.34
C TRP A 286 11.52 -3.46 -5.18
N ALA A 287 10.68 -2.59 -5.72
CA ALA A 287 9.59 -2.96 -6.61
C ALA A 287 10.09 -3.61 -7.91
N ALA A 288 11.17 -3.08 -8.50
CA ALA A 288 11.81 -3.66 -9.67
C ALA A 288 12.43 -5.03 -9.36
N ASP A 289 13.15 -5.16 -8.24
CA ASP A 289 13.75 -6.44 -7.82
C ASP A 289 12.69 -7.51 -7.57
N ALA A 290 11.58 -7.17 -6.92
CA ALA A 290 10.49 -8.11 -6.68
C ALA A 290 9.85 -8.61 -7.99
N ILE A 291 9.75 -7.75 -9.01
CA ILE A 291 9.30 -8.16 -10.35
C ILE A 291 10.33 -9.09 -11.00
N ASP A 292 11.61 -8.74 -10.97
CA ASP A 292 12.66 -9.56 -11.59
C ASP A 292 12.80 -10.93 -10.92
N ALA A 293 12.67 -11.00 -9.59
CA ALA A 293 12.60 -12.25 -8.83
C ALA A 293 11.40 -13.10 -9.26
N PHE A 294 10.21 -12.49 -9.37
CA PHE A 294 8.99 -13.17 -9.81
C PHE A 294 9.12 -13.72 -11.23
N MET A 295 9.62 -12.90 -12.16
CA MET A 295 9.78 -13.28 -13.56
C MET A 295 10.85 -14.37 -13.74
N SER A 296 11.92 -14.33 -12.94
CA SER A 296 12.98 -15.35 -12.94
C SER A 296 12.51 -16.68 -12.35
N ALA A 297 11.70 -16.67 -11.29
CA ALA A 297 11.14 -17.88 -10.71
C ALA A 297 10.26 -18.66 -11.71
N LEU A 298 9.54 -17.97 -12.59
CA LEU A 298 8.78 -18.60 -13.68
C LEU A 298 9.69 -19.26 -14.73
N ALA A 299 10.92 -18.77 -14.91
CA ALA A 299 11.87 -19.29 -15.89
C ALA A 299 12.39 -20.69 -15.54
N ALA A 300 12.47 -21.02 -14.25
CA ALA A 300 13.02 -22.29 -13.78
C ALA A 300 12.08 -23.49 -13.97
N GLY A 301 10.83 -23.29 -14.43
CA GLY A 301 9.87 -24.40 -14.57
C GLY A 301 8.65 -24.17 -15.49
N SER A 302 8.51 -23.01 -16.14
CA SER A 302 7.38 -22.71 -17.03
C SER A 302 7.82 -22.33 -18.44
N GLY A 303 7.00 -22.64 -19.45
CA GLY A 303 7.27 -22.26 -20.84
C GLY A 303 7.22 -20.74 -21.08
N THR A 304 7.79 -20.29 -22.20
CA THR A 304 7.85 -18.87 -22.62
C THR A 304 6.48 -18.17 -22.56
N GLU A 305 5.40 -18.87 -22.95
CA GLU A 305 4.03 -18.34 -22.91
C GLU A 305 3.57 -17.96 -21.50
N THR A 306 3.94 -18.72 -20.48
CA THR A 306 3.62 -18.42 -19.07
C THR A 306 4.29 -17.14 -18.63
N ARG A 307 5.56 -16.95 -19.02
CA ARG A 307 6.32 -15.74 -18.71
C ARG A 307 5.74 -14.51 -19.40
N GLU A 308 5.40 -14.61 -20.68
CA GLU A 308 4.75 -13.51 -21.40
C GLU A 308 3.38 -13.17 -20.81
N ALA A 309 2.60 -14.18 -20.40
CA ALA A 309 1.33 -13.97 -19.73
C ALA A 309 1.50 -13.27 -18.38
N ALA A 310 2.50 -13.65 -17.60
CA ALA A 310 2.84 -13.00 -16.34
C ALA A 310 3.28 -11.55 -16.56
N TRP A 311 4.17 -11.30 -17.53
CA TRP A 311 4.62 -9.95 -17.87
C TRP A 311 3.47 -9.04 -18.29
N ARG A 312 2.55 -9.53 -19.14
CA ARG A 312 1.34 -8.77 -19.50
C ARG A 312 0.53 -8.37 -18.27
N ARG A 313 0.41 -9.25 -17.28
CA ARG A 313 -0.31 -8.94 -16.04
C ARG A 313 0.43 -7.93 -15.16
N VAL A 314 1.76 -7.97 -15.10
CA VAL A 314 2.57 -6.91 -14.48
C VAL A 314 2.28 -5.56 -15.13
N ARG A 315 2.29 -5.50 -16.48
CA ARG A 315 1.95 -4.29 -17.23
C ARG A 315 0.52 -3.80 -16.95
N GLU A 316 -0.44 -4.71 -16.87
CA GLU A 316 -1.82 -4.36 -16.50
C GLU A 316 -1.92 -3.78 -15.08
N GLY A 317 -1.17 -4.37 -14.14
CA GLY A 317 -1.03 -3.88 -12.76
C GLY A 317 -0.49 -2.47 -12.70
N TYR A 318 0.63 -2.22 -13.38
CA TYR A 318 1.26 -0.90 -13.46
C TYR A 318 0.27 0.15 -13.98
N ARG A 319 -0.38 -0.15 -15.11
CA ARG A 319 -1.35 0.75 -15.72
C ARG A 319 -2.66 0.86 -14.96
N SER A 320 -2.89 -0.02 -13.99
CA SER A 320 -4.10 0.05 -13.17
C SER A 320 -4.09 1.23 -12.21
N LEU A 321 -2.92 1.84 -11.92
CA LEU A 321 -2.82 3.06 -11.10
C LEU A 321 -3.61 4.23 -11.71
N ASP A 322 -3.37 4.52 -13.00
CA ASP A 322 -4.11 5.52 -13.77
C ASP A 322 -4.65 4.90 -15.07
N PRO A 323 -5.75 4.13 -15.00
CA PRO A 323 -6.29 3.44 -16.16
C PRO A 323 -7.05 4.43 -17.07
N PRO A 324 -7.13 4.17 -18.38
CA PRO A 324 -7.89 5.01 -19.31
C PRO A 324 -9.33 5.25 -18.86
N THR A 325 -9.85 6.43 -19.17
CA THR A 325 -11.24 6.83 -18.90
C THR A 325 -12.06 6.89 -20.21
N GLY A 326 -13.36 7.20 -20.10
CA GLY A 326 -14.27 7.33 -21.24
C GLY A 326 -15.01 6.05 -21.64
N ALA A 327 -15.78 6.12 -22.74
CA ALA A 327 -16.75 5.10 -23.12
C ALA A 327 -16.13 3.71 -23.38
N HIS A 328 -14.96 3.65 -24.04
CA HIS A 328 -14.27 2.39 -24.29
C HIS A 328 -13.78 1.72 -23.01
N ALA A 329 -13.24 2.51 -22.07
CA ALA A 329 -12.82 2.01 -20.76
C ALA A 329 -14.01 1.50 -19.94
N TRP A 330 -15.11 2.24 -19.93
CA TRP A 330 -16.34 1.81 -19.26
C TRP A 330 -16.90 0.50 -19.83
N LEU A 331 -16.91 0.33 -21.16
CA LEU A 331 -17.31 -0.92 -21.80
C LEU A 331 -16.37 -2.08 -21.42
N ALA A 332 -15.06 -1.83 -21.36
CA ALA A 332 -14.06 -2.82 -20.99
C ALA A 332 -14.22 -3.28 -19.53
N ASP A 333 -14.45 -2.35 -18.59
CA ASP A 333 -14.78 -2.65 -17.19
C ASP A 333 -15.99 -3.60 -17.12
N ARG A 334 -17.12 -3.24 -17.74
CA ARG A 334 -18.35 -4.05 -17.67
C ARG A 334 -18.15 -5.43 -18.29
N ARG A 335 -17.40 -5.53 -19.38
CA ARG A 335 -17.08 -6.82 -20.01
C ARG A 335 -16.22 -7.68 -19.10
N ALA A 336 -15.22 -7.12 -18.44
CA ALA A 336 -14.34 -7.84 -17.52
C ALA A 336 -15.11 -8.36 -16.30
N ARG A 337 -15.93 -7.53 -15.66
CA ARG A 337 -16.83 -7.94 -14.55
C ARG A 337 -17.75 -9.09 -14.95
N ARG A 338 -18.41 -8.98 -16.12
CA ARG A 338 -19.31 -10.02 -16.64
C ARG A 338 -18.60 -11.34 -16.93
N ARG A 339 -17.36 -11.29 -17.46
CA ARG A 339 -16.57 -12.50 -17.73
C ARG A 339 -16.21 -13.22 -16.44
N HIS A 340 -15.87 -12.48 -15.38
CA HIS A 340 -15.57 -13.07 -14.08
C HIS A 340 -16.80 -13.74 -13.46
N ARG A 341 -17.97 -13.09 -13.48
CA ARG A 341 -19.24 -13.65 -12.96
C ARG A 341 -19.67 -14.99 -13.57
N LYS A 342 -19.14 -15.34 -14.75
CA LYS A 342 -19.50 -16.57 -15.47
C LYS A 342 -18.52 -17.72 -15.23
N ARG A 343 -17.41 -17.49 -14.51
CA ARG A 343 -16.40 -18.49 -14.15
C ARG A 343 -16.67 -19.01 -12.75
#